data_AF-A0A843HZR1-F1
#
_entry.id   AF-A0A843HZR1-F1
#
_cell.length_a   1.000
_cell.length_b   1.000
_cell.length_c   1.000
_cell.angle_alpha   90.00
_cell.angle_beta   90.00
_cell.angle_gamma   90.00
#
_symmetry.space_group_name_H-M   'P 1'
#
loop_
_entity.id
_entity.type
_entity.pdbx_description
1 polymer ?
#
loop_
_entity_poly.entity_id
_entity_poly.type
_entity_poly.pdbx_seq_one_letter_code
_entity_poly.pdbx_strand_id
1 'polypeptide(L)'
;MTNHHGKEFLGFLATGPAVGIPENIWKWLACPKMKTDELGRPIQAPYGMRKIEAALIDAGFKAAIIDPDHLNKHLPYAKALMFSHHDYFAFGPPSSTWWGITRKEPVNYKSFMELVNRPEIKKEKERGLKILAGGPSVWQWLWREDMIEKLGVDSLVDGEADKVVIKLAQMVLDNEPLPKYVYIGGDEAPSVDEIAEIKGASVNGLIEIMRGCARSCRFCSVTLRPTRYYPLEKIEKELLVNVRNGVKHGIIHSDDVLFYGAIGIHPR
;
A
#
# COMPACT_ATOMS: atom_id res chain seq x y z
N MET A 1 -3.19 -1.65 -10.88
CA MET A 1 -1.91 -2.07 -10.24
C MET A 1 -0.92 -2.53 -11.31
N THR A 2 0.37 -2.67 -10.99
CA THR A 2 1.42 -3.10 -11.94
C THR A 2 2.58 -3.77 -11.20
N ASN A 3 3.39 -4.57 -11.91
CA ASN A 3 4.70 -5.03 -11.46
C ASN A 3 5.84 -4.51 -12.34
N HIS A 4 5.57 -3.51 -13.17
CA HIS A 4 6.61 -2.84 -13.95
C HIS A 4 7.42 -3.81 -14.84
N HIS A 5 6.73 -4.75 -15.52
CA HIS A 5 7.34 -5.83 -16.32
C HIS A 5 8.29 -6.77 -15.56
N GLY A 6 8.11 -6.92 -14.25
CA GLY A 6 9.06 -7.68 -13.44
C GLY A 6 10.31 -6.88 -13.05
N LYS A 7 10.32 -5.55 -13.27
CA LYS A 7 11.49 -4.67 -13.08
C LYS A 7 11.14 -3.54 -12.12
N GLU A 8 11.39 -3.74 -10.83
CA GLU A 8 11.02 -2.79 -9.75
C GLU A 8 11.41 -1.34 -10.04
N PHE A 9 12.63 -1.09 -10.52
CA PHE A 9 13.12 0.27 -10.77
C PHE A 9 12.41 1.00 -11.93
N LEU A 10 11.73 0.29 -12.85
CA LEU A 10 10.87 0.94 -13.84
C LEU A 10 9.68 1.67 -13.18
N GLY A 11 9.33 1.31 -11.94
CA GLY A 11 8.33 2.02 -11.16
C GLY A 11 8.67 3.49 -10.88
N PHE A 12 9.96 3.87 -10.90
CA PHE A 12 10.36 5.27 -10.79
C PHE A 12 9.90 6.12 -11.99
N LEU A 13 9.72 5.51 -13.17
CA LEU A 13 9.14 6.21 -14.32
C LEU A 13 7.65 6.48 -14.13
N ALA A 14 6.95 5.64 -13.34
CA ALA A 14 5.53 5.82 -13.07
C ALA A 14 5.24 7.03 -12.14
N THR A 15 6.24 7.52 -11.42
CA THR A 15 6.14 8.74 -10.60
C THR A 15 6.34 10.02 -11.43
N GLY A 16 6.76 9.90 -12.70
CA GLY A 16 6.91 11.03 -13.61
C GLY A 16 5.73 11.20 -14.57
N PRO A 17 5.61 12.36 -15.25
CA PRO A 17 4.69 12.52 -16.36
C PRO A 17 5.27 11.91 -17.64
N ALA A 18 4.41 11.60 -18.61
CA ALA A 18 4.85 11.24 -19.94
C ALA A 18 5.53 12.45 -20.63
N VAL A 19 6.82 12.32 -20.94
CA VAL A 19 7.62 13.33 -21.63
C VAL A 19 8.19 12.73 -22.92
N GLY A 20 8.04 13.45 -24.03
CA GLY A 20 8.60 13.05 -25.33
C GLY A 20 7.87 11.91 -26.05
N ILE A 21 6.95 11.20 -25.38
CA ILE A 21 6.14 10.13 -25.97
C ILE A 21 4.67 10.20 -25.52
N PRO A 22 3.74 9.59 -26.29
CA PRO A 22 2.35 9.40 -25.88
C PRO A 22 2.22 8.69 -24.51
N GLU A 23 1.24 9.12 -23.71
CA GLU A 23 1.06 8.61 -22.35
C GLU A 23 0.71 7.11 -22.29
N ASN A 24 -0.03 6.60 -23.28
CA ASN A 24 -0.32 5.16 -23.37
C ASN A 24 0.97 4.33 -23.55
N ILE A 25 1.94 4.83 -24.32
CA ILE A 25 3.25 4.18 -24.49
C ILE A 25 4.07 4.31 -23.19
N TRP A 26 4.05 5.47 -22.54
CA TRP A 26 4.68 5.65 -21.22
C TRP A 26 4.11 4.69 -20.18
N LYS A 27 2.78 4.61 -20.07
CA LYS A 27 2.08 3.69 -19.17
C LYS A 27 2.40 2.23 -19.51
N TRP A 28 2.46 1.87 -20.79
CA TRP A 28 2.87 0.53 -21.19
C TRP A 28 4.31 0.21 -20.79
N LEU A 29 5.26 1.13 -20.95
CA LEU A 29 6.67 0.95 -20.56
C LEU A 29 6.85 0.89 -19.03
N ALA A 30 6.28 1.86 -18.31
CA ALA A 30 6.54 2.07 -16.90
C ALA A 30 5.60 1.26 -16.00
N CYS A 31 4.32 1.21 -16.31
CA CYS A 31 3.28 0.66 -15.43
C CYS A 31 2.22 -0.16 -16.20
N PRO A 32 2.63 -1.25 -16.89
CA PRO A 32 1.69 -2.13 -17.58
C PRO A 32 0.66 -2.69 -16.61
N LYS A 33 -0.59 -2.87 -17.06
CA LYS A 33 -1.65 -3.40 -16.20
C LYS A 33 -1.29 -4.79 -15.66
N MET A 34 -1.49 -4.98 -14.37
CA MET A 34 -1.34 -6.26 -13.70
C MET A 34 -2.38 -7.25 -14.22
N LYS A 35 -1.97 -8.49 -14.49
CA LYS A 35 -2.92 -9.56 -14.81
C LYS A 35 -3.81 -9.85 -13.61
N THR A 36 -5.08 -10.07 -13.86
CA THR A 36 -6.09 -10.37 -12.86
C THR A 36 -6.77 -11.71 -13.17
N ASP A 37 -7.37 -12.31 -12.15
CA ASP A 37 -8.33 -13.40 -12.35
C ASP A 37 -9.72 -12.86 -12.76
N GLU A 38 -10.70 -13.75 -12.91
CA GLU A 38 -12.07 -13.39 -13.33
C GLU A 38 -12.77 -12.42 -12.36
N LEU A 39 -12.40 -12.50 -11.08
CA LEU A 39 -12.89 -11.62 -10.02
C LEU A 39 -12.12 -10.29 -9.96
N GLY A 40 -11.07 -10.09 -10.76
CA GLY A 40 -10.28 -8.87 -10.73
C GLY A 40 -9.21 -8.84 -9.63
N ARG A 41 -8.92 -9.98 -8.99
CA ARG A 41 -7.83 -10.08 -8.02
C ARG A 41 -6.51 -10.14 -8.78
N PRO A 42 -5.53 -9.26 -8.48
CA PRO A 42 -4.27 -9.23 -9.21
C PRO A 42 -3.40 -10.44 -8.85
N ILE A 43 -2.66 -10.96 -9.82
CA ILE A 43 -1.68 -12.05 -9.57
C ILE A 43 -0.56 -11.60 -8.62
N GLN A 44 -0.21 -10.31 -8.63
CA GLN A 44 0.74 -9.69 -7.73
C GLN A 44 0.19 -8.35 -7.23
N ALA A 45 0.35 -8.06 -5.93
CA ALA A 45 -0.08 -6.80 -5.34
C ALA A 45 1.04 -6.19 -4.47
N PRO A 46 1.00 -4.88 -4.17
CA PRO A 46 1.97 -4.26 -3.27
C PRO A 46 2.06 -5.00 -1.94
N TYR A 47 3.28 -5.23 -1.44
CA TYR A 47 3.53 -6.09 -0.29
C TYR A 47 2.78 -5.63 0.98
N GLY A 48 2.78 -4.33 1.27
CA GLY A 48 2.01 -3.78 2.40
C GLY A 48 0.51 -4.07 2.29
N MET A 49 -0.07 -4.02 1.08
CA MET A 49 -1.48 -4.39 0.89
C MET A 49 -1.71 -5.89 1.11
N ARG A 50 -0.77 -6.76 0.71
CA ARG A 50 -0.85 -8.21 0.98
C ARG A 50 -0.81 -8.52 2.47
N LYS A 51 -0.06 -7.76 3.26
CA LYS A 51 -0.04 -7.89 4.73
C LYS A 51 -1.40 -7.54 5.33
N ILE A 52 -1.99 -6.43 4.91
CA ILE A 52 -3.32 -6.01 5.37
C ILE A 52 -4.40 -7.01 4.93
N GLU A 53 -4.38 -7.45 3.67
CA GLU A 53 -5.28 -8.48 3.16
C GLU A 53 -5.17 -9.78 3.98
N ALA A 54 -3.95 -10.25 4.23
CA ALA A 54 -3.71 -11.45 5.02
C ALA A 54 -4.24 -11.31 6.46
N ALA A 55 -3.93 -10.20 7.14
CA ALA A 55 -4.38 -9.93 8.50
C ALA A 55 -5.92 -9.92 8.61
N LEU A 56 -6.60 -9.29 7.64
CA LEU A 56 -8.06 -9.29 7.58
C LEU A 56 -8.63 -10.70 7.32
N ILE A 57 -8.05 -11.46 6.40
CA ILE A 57 -8.49 -12.83 6.12
C ILE A 57 -8.28 -13.74 7.33
N ASP A 58 -7.13 -13.64 8.01
CA ASP A 58 -6.83 -14.42 9.22
C ASP A 58 -7.79 -14.12 10.36
N ALA A 59 -8.27 -12.87 10.46
CA ALA A 59 -9.30 -12.47 11.40
C ALA A 59 -10.75 -12.84 10.95
N GLY A 60 -10.91 -13.52 9.81
CA GLY A 60 -12.21 -14.01 9.34
C GLY A 60 -12.99 -13.05 8.44
N PHE A 61 -12.42 -11.91 8.04
CA PHE A 61 -13.07 -10.96 7.14
C PHE A 61 -12.98 -11.42 5.68
N LYS A 62 -14.03 -11.13 4.90
CA LYS A 62 -14.02 -11.26 3.45
C LYS A 62 -13.30 -10.07 2.82
N ALA A 63 -11.98 -10.07 2.87
CA ALA A 63 -11.13 -9.06 2.27
C ALA A 63 -10.46 -9.59 0.99
N ALA A 64 -10.31 -8.70 0.00
CA ALA A 64 -9.58 -8.99 -1.23
C ALA A 64 -9.00 -7.70 -1.80
N ILE A 65 -7.80 -7.78 -2.36
CA ILE A 65 -7.21 -6.74 -3.19
C ILE A 65 -7.82 -6.86 -4.59
N ILE A 66 -8.43 -5.77 -5.07
CA ILE A 66 -9.10 -5.72 -6.37
C ILE A 66 -8.40 -4.69 -7.25
N ASP A 67 -8.13 -5.04 -8.51
CA ASP A 67 -7.64 -4.07 -9.48
C ASP A 67 -8.69 -2.97 -9.72
N PRO A 68 -8.30 -1.69 -9.74
CA PRO A 68 -9.21 -0.57 -9.97
C PRO A 68 -10.21 -0.80 -11.11
N ASP A 69 -9.81 -1.44 -12.21
CA ASP A 69 -10.68 -1.67 -13.37
C ASP A 69 -11.82 -2.68 -13.14
N HIS A 70 -11.77 -3.42 -12.04
CA HIS A 70 -12.76 -4.45 -11.69
C HIS A 70 -13.60 -4.10 -10.46
N LEU A 71 -13.46 -2.89 -9.90
CA LEU A 71 -14.15 -2.47 -8.68
C LEU A 71 -15.68 -2.54 -8.78
N ASN A 72 -16.25 -2.26 -9.96
CA ASN A 72 -17.69 -2.24 -10.20
C ASN A 72 -18.40 -3.55 -9.81
N LYS A 73 -17.72 -4.70 -9.90
CA LYS A 73 -18.26 -6.02 -9.53
C LYS A 73 -18.41 -6.19 -8.00
N HIS A 74 -17.63 -5.44 -7.21
CA HIS A 74 -17.49 -5.67 -5.77
C HIS A 74 -18.09 -4.54 -4.93
N LEU A 75 -17.98 -3.29 -5.40
CA LEU A 75 -18.43 -2.12 -4.65
C LEU A 75 -19.88 -2.21 -4.13
N PRO A 76 -20.87 -2.75 -4.89
CA PRO A 76 -22.25 -2.88 -4.38
C PRO A 76 -22.40 -3.79 -3.16
N TYR A 77 -21.43 -4.66 -2.89
CA TYR A 77 -21.45 -5.62 -1.78
C TYR A 77 -20.44 -5.27 -0.68
N ALA A 78 -19.47 -4.42 -1.00
CA ALA A 78 -18.40 -4.04 -0.09
C ALA A 78 -18.93 -3.14 1.04
N LYS A 79 -18.42 -3.37 2.26
CA LYS A 79 -18.68 -2.49 3.41
C LYS A 79 -17.61 -1.43 3.59
N ALA A 80 -16.38 -1.74 3.18
CA ALA A 80 -15.26 -0.81 3.15
C ALA A 80 -14.53 -0.85 1.80
N LEU A 81 -14.03 0.31 1.38
CA LEU A 81 -13.04 0.48 0.34
C LEU A 81 -11.79 1.10 0.97
N MET A 82 -10.67 0.36 0.94
CA MET A 82 -9.43 0.77 1.57
C MET A 82 -8.39 1.12 0.51
N PHE A 83 -7.84 2.33 0.58
CA PHE A 83 -6.75 2.78 -0.28
C PHE A 83 -5.40 2.65 0.43
N SER A 84 -4.38 2.23 -0.33
CA SER A 84 -2.98 2.33 0.06
C SER A 84 -2.18 2.81 -1.14
N HIS A 85 -1.38 3.85 -0.97
CA HIS A 85 -0.52 4.39 -2.02
C HIS A 85 0.77 4.93 -1.40
N HIS A 86 1.83 4.99 -2.21
CA HIS A 86 3.13 5.53 -1.80
C HIS A 86 3.29 7.02 -2.09
N ASP A 87 2.41 7.57 -2.93
CA ASP A 87 2.36 9.00 -3.28
C ASP A 87 0.99 9.39 -3.90
N TYR A 88 -0.01 9.69 -3.08
CA TYR A 88 -1.39 9.97 -3.53
C TYR A 88 -1.50 11.23 -4.40
N PHE A 89 -0.86 12.31 -3.96
CA PHE A 89 -1.04 13.65 -4.52
C PHE A 89 0.23 14.19 -5.20
N ALA A 90 1.19 13.32 -5.50
CA ALA A 90 2.47 13.67 -6.11
C ALA A 90 3.33 14.62 -5.27
N PHE A 91 3.21 14.55 -3.93
CA PHE A 91 4.08 15.28 -3.00
C PHE A 91 5.37 14.51 -2.69
N GLY A 92 5.48 13.25 -3.11
CA GLY A 92 6.70 12.47 -2.98
C GLY A 92 7.88 13.15 -3.71
N PRO A 93 9.12 13.01 -3.24
CA PRO A 93 10.28 13.65 -3.87
C PRO A 93 10.42 13.33 -5.37
N PRO A 94 10.21 12.09 -5.86
CA PRO A 94 10.28 11.80 -7.28
C PRO A 94 9.22 12.56 -8.10
N SER A 95 7.94 12.47 -7.69
CA SER A 95 6.84 13.09 -8.44
C SER A 95 6.89 14.61 -8.40
N SER A 96 7.13 15.21 -7.24
CA SER A 96 7.25 16.66 -7.09
C SER A 96 8.43 17.23 -7.90
N THR A 97 9.57 16.53 -7.94
CA THR A 97 10.73 16.93 -8.76
C THR A 97 10.38 16.90 -10.25
N TRP A 98 9.81 15.78 -10.73
CA TRP A 98 9.41 15.66 -12.13
C TRP A 98 8.36 16.70 -12.51
N TRP A 99 7.39 16.95 -11.65
CA TRP A 99 6.37 17.98 -11.87
C TRP A 99 7.01 19.37 -11.94
N GLY A 100 7.90 19.71 -11.01
CA GLY A 100 8.61 21.00 -10.99
C GLY A 100 9.41 21.26 -12.28
N ILE A 101 10.12 20.24 -12.78
CA ILE A 101 10.95 20.34 -14.00
C ILE A 101 10.08 20.41 -15.26
N THR A 102 9.12 19.51 -15.39
CA THR A 102 8.37 19.32 -16.65
C THR A 102 7.12 20.18 -16.75
N ARG A 103 6.66 20.73 -15.61
CA ARG A 103 5.38 21.44 -15.44
C ARG A 103 4.16 20.61 -15.86
N LYS A 104 4.28 19.29 -15.85
CA LYS A 104 3.21 18.34 -16.20
C LYS A 104 2.85 17.46 -15.02
N GLU A 105 1.56 17.16 -14.90
CA GLU A 105 1.04 16.28 -13.86
C GLU A 105 1.59 14.85 -14.00
N PRO A 106 2.18 14.29 -12.93
CA PRO A 106 2.66 12.91 -12.87
C PRO A 106 1.58 11.86 -13.15
N VAL A 107 1.99 10.72 -13.69
CA VAL A 107 1.08 9.61 -14.04
C VAL A 107 0.40 9.02 -12.80
N ASN A 108 1.11 8.86 -11.68
CA ASN A 108 0.54 8.39 -10.42
C ASN A 108 -0.59 9.30 -9.92
N TYR A 109 -0.39 10.62 -9.93
CA TYR A 109 -1.42 11.59 -9.53
C TYR A 109 -2.66 11.48 -10.41
N LYS A 110 -2.49 11.54 -11.74
CA LYS A 110 -3.61 11.42 -12.69
C LYS A 110 -4.36 10.10 -12.53
N SER A 111 -3.64 8.99 -12.37
CA SER A 111 -4.26 7.67 -12.21
C SER A 111 -5.05 7.58 -10.90
N PHE A 112 -4.56 8.19 -9.81
CA PHE A 112 -5.31 8.23 -8.56
C PHE A 112 -6.53 9.16 -8.67
N MET A 113 -6.40 10.31 -9.32
CA MET A 113 -7.53 11.21 -9.58
C MET A 113 -8.60 10.54 -10.46
N GLU A 114 -8.21 9.85 -11.53
CA GLU A 114 -9.12 9.07 -12.37
C GLU A 114 -9.88 8.03 -11.54
N LEU A 115 -9.21 7.34 -10.61
CA LEU A 115 -9.82 6.34 -9.74
C LEU A 115 -10.85 6.95 -8.77
N VAL A 116 -10.47 7.96 -7.99
CA VAL A 116 -11.34 8.50 -6.93
C VAL A 116 -12.53 9.29 -7.48
N ASN A 117 -12.44 9.78 -8.72
CA ASN A 117 -13.55 10.48 -9.39
C ASN A 117 -14.54 9.52 -10.09
N ARG A 118 -14.35 8.20 -9.98
CA ARG A 118 -15.27 7.23 -10.57
C ARG A 118 -16.67 7.31 -9.95
N PRO A 119 -17.73 7.42 -10.76
CA PRO A 119 -19.09 7.62 -10.26
C PRO A 119 -19.60 6.47 -9.40
N GLU A 120 -19.13 5.23 -9.64
CA GLU A 120 -19.48 4.06 -8.83
C GLU A 120 -19.00 4.18 -7.38
N ILE A 121 -17.84 4.82 -7.12
CA ILE A 121 -17.35 5.02 -5.75
C ILE A 121 -18.25 6.00 -5.02
N LYS A 122 -18.58 7.14 -5.67
CA LYS A 122 -19.49 8.14 -5.10
C LYS A 122 -20.87 7.54 -4.80
N LYS A 123 -21.43 6.79 -5.76
CA LYS A 123 -22.73 6.12 -5.62
C LYS A 123 -22.76 5.17 -4.43
N GLU A 124 -21.75 4.31 -4.27
CA GLU A 124 -21.73 3.38 -3.15
C GLU A 124 -21.36 4.06 -1.82
N LYS A 125 -20.60 5.16 -1.86
CA LYS A 125 -20.38 6.02 -0.69
C LYS A 125 -21.69 6.61 -0.15
N GLU A 126 -22.56 7.10 -1.03
CA GLU A 126 -23.91 7.57 -0.66
C GLU A 126 -24.80 6.45 -0.09
N ARG A 127 -24.50 5.19 -0.39
CA ARG A 127 -25.18 3.99 0.15
C ARG A 127 -24.56 3.45 1.44
N GLY A 128 -23.56 4.15 1.99
CA GLY A 128 -22.97 3.82 3.28
C GLY A 128 -21.63 3.09 3.23
N LEU A 129 -21.01 2.94 2.04
CA LEU A 129 -19.64 2.41 1.91
C LEU A 129 -18.68 3.26 2.76
N LYS A 130 -17.86 2.61 3.59
CA LYS A 130 -16.80 3.28 4.34
C LYS A 130 -15.52 3.35 3.51
N ILE A 131 -14.89 4.52 3.46
CA ILE A 131 -13.65 4.75 2.73
C ILE A 131 -12.55 5.01 3.75
N LEU A 132 -11.52 4.19 3.73
CA LEU A 132 -10.33 4.35 4.56
C LEU A 132 -9.11 4.54 3.66
N ALA A 133 -8.16 5.36 4.08
CA ALA A 133 -6.89 5.52 3.36
C ALA A 133 -5.70 5.35 4.31
N GLY A 134 -4.70 4.61 3.85
CA GLY A 134 -3.45 4.39 4.57
C GLY A 134 -2.26 4.33 3.61
N GLY A 135 -1.21 3.64 4.03
CA GLY A 135 0.05 3.55 3.29
C GLY A 135 1.01 4.70 3.61
N PRO A 136 2.26 4.64 3.12
CA PRO A 136 3.33 5.52 3.58
C PRO A 136 3.13 7.00 3.20
N SER A 137 2.22 7.33 2.28
CA SER A 137 1.88 8.71 1.93
C SER A 137 0.55 9.20 2.51
N VAL A 138 -0.02 8.54 3.53
CA VAL A 138 -1.31 8.96 4.10
C VAL A 138 -1.26 10.40 4.65
N TRP A 139 -0.11 10.85 5.13
CA TRP A 139 0.11 12.23 5.59
C TRP A 139 -0.25 13.28 4.54
N GLN A 140 -0.20 12.96 3.23
CA GLN A 140 -0.51 13.90 2.17
C GLN A 140 -2.00 14.31 2.17
N TRP A 141 -2.89 13.49 2.73
CA TRP A 141 -4.31 13.82 2.87
C TRP A 141 -4.53 15.00 3.82
N LEU A 142 -3.66 15.17 4.83
CA LEU A 142 -3.70 16.32 5.75
C LEU A 142 -3.42 17.65 5.04
N TRP A 143 -2.90 17.62 3.81
CA TRP A 143 -2.66 18.79 2.96
C TRP A 143 -3.70 18.93 1.85
N ARG A 144 -4.70 18.03 1.80
CA ARG A 144 -5.76 17.95 0.80
C ARG A 144 -7.10 17.65 1.45
N GLU A 145 -7.49 18.52 2.40
CA GLU A 145 -8.80 18.44 3.08
C GLU A 145 -9.96 18.47 2.07
N ASP A 146 -9.81 19.22 0.98
CA ASP A 146 -10.75 19.24 -0.16
C ASP A 146 -11.00 17.83 -0.73
N MET A 147 -9.96 16.98 -0.77
CA MET A 147 -10.08 15.61 -1.26
C MET A 147 -10.65 14.67 -0.21
N ILE A 148 -10.38 14.90 1.09
CA ILE A 148 -11.03 14.16 2.19
C ILE A 148 -12.54 14.34 2.10
N GLU A 149 -13.00 15.59 1.97
CA GLU A 149 -14.42 15.93 1.86
C GLU A 149 -15.03 15.39 0.56
N LYS A 150 -14.37 15.65 -0.58
CA LYS A 150 -14.87 15.25 -1.90
C LYS A 150 -15.06 13.74 -2.04
N LEU A 151 -14.09 12.95 -1.56
CA LEU A 151 -14.19 11.49 -1.60
C LEU A 151 -15.03 10.94 -0.43
N GLY A 152 -15.17 11.71 0.66
CA GLY A 152 -15.84 11.27 1.87
C GLY A 152 -15.02 10.22 2.62
N VAL A 153 -13.72 10.45 2.80
CA VAL A 153 -12.84 9.55 3.57
C VAL A 153 -13.30 9.55 5.03
N ASP A 154 -13.59 8.36 5.56
CA ASP A 154 -14.06 8.19 6.94
C ASP A 154 -12.91 8.10 7.95
N SER A 155 -11.80 7.48 7.56
CA SER A 155 -10.63 7.30 8.43
C SER A 155 -9.33 7.30 7.64
N LEU A 156 -8.35 8.05 8.15
CA LEU A 156 -6.96 8.01 7.72
C LEU A 156 -6.15 7.18 8.72
N VAL A 157 -5.33 6.25 8.23
CA VAL A 157 -4.53 5.34 9.08
C VAL A 157 -3.04 5.52 8.78
N ASP A 158 -2.32 6.06 9.76
CA ASP A 158 -0.90 6.41 9.70
C ASP A 158 -0.07 5.52 10.63
N GLY A 159 0.85 4.75 10.04
CA GLY A 159 1.69 3.78 10.74
C GLY A 159 1.43 2.33 10.34
N GLU A 160 1.87 1.39 11.19
CA GLU A 160 1.80 -0.05 10.93
C GLU A 160 0.42 -0.62 11.29
N ALA A 161 -0.47 -0.69 10.30
CA ALA A 161 -1.89 -0.99 10.51
C ALA A 161 -2.22 -2.48 10.73
N ASP A 162 -1.24 -3.40 10.79
CA ASP A 162 -1.44 -4.86 10.79
C ASP A 162 -2.50 -5.32 11.82
N LYS A 163 -2.49 -4.74 13.03
CA LYS A 163 -3.50 -5.01 14.09
C LYS A 163 -4.71 -4.10 14.04
N VAL A 164 -4.47 -2.81 13.82
CA VAL A 164 -5.50 -1.77 13.91
C VAL A 164 -6.54 -1.93 12.81
N VAL A 165 -6.14 -2.40 11.63
CA VAL A 165 -7.05 -2.62 10.51
C VAL A 165 -8.15 -3.63 10.83
N ILE A 166 -7.87 -4.63 11.67
CA ILE A 166 -8.86 -5.62 12.14
C ILE A 166 -9.93 -4.93 12.97
N LYS A 167 -9.52 -4.07 13.92
CA LYS A 167 -10.45 -3.29 14.75
C LYS A 167 -11.31 -2.36 13.89
N LEU A 168 -10.69 -1.63 12.96
CA LEU A 168 -11.41 -0.73 12.05
C LEU A 168 -12.39 -1.49 11.14
N ALA A 169 -12.01 -2.67 10.64
CA ALA A 169 -12.91 -3.50 9.85
C ALA A 169 -14.11 -3.98 10.67
N GLN A 170 -13.92 -4.35 11.94
CA GLN A 170 -15.01 -4.72 12.83
C GLN A 170 -15.95 -3.53 13.07
N MET A 171 -15.41 -2.34 13.39
CA MET A 171 -16.20 -1.11 13.55
C MET A 171 -17.03 -0.79 12.30
N VAL A 172 -16.49 -1.02 11.09
CA VAL A 172 -17.24 -0.88 9.84
C VAL A 172 -18.44 -1.83 9.79
N LEU A 173 -18.26 -3.11 10.16
CA LEU A 173 -19.35 -4.09 10.14
C LEU A 173 -20.42 -3.79 11.18
N ASP A 174 -20.01 -3.32 12.36
CA ASP A 174 -20.89 -3.00 13.48
C ASP A 174 -21.57 -1.62 13.34
N ASN A 175 -21.25 -0.88 12.27
CA ASN A 175 -21.69 0.50 12.03
C ASN A 175 -21.30 1.46 13.16
N GLU A 176 -20.18 1.19 13.83
CA GLU A 176 -19.61 2.06 14.84
C GLU A 176 -18.96 3.31 14.21
N PRO A 177 -18.92 4.44 14.93
CA PRO A 177 -18.26 5.64 14.45
C PRO A 177 -16.75 5.42 14.29
N LEU A 178 -16.23 5.58 13.07
CA LEU A 178 -14.80 5.47 12.81
C LEU A 178 -14.04 6.73 13.28
N PRO A 179 -12.85 6.58 13.87
CA PRO A 179 -11.96 7.71 14.13
C PRO A 179 -11.52 8.35 12.82
N LYS A 180 -11.52 9.68 12.74
CA LYS A 180 -11.15 10.42 11.53
C LYS A 180 -9.68 10.23 11.14
N TYR A 181 -8.81 10.11 12.13
CA TYR A 181 -7.39 9.90 11.97
C TYR A 181 -6.90 8.95 13.06
N VAL A 182 -6.13 7.95 12.65
CA VAL A 182 -5.51 6.96 13.54
C VAL A 182 -4.02 7.03 13.31
N TYR A 183 -3.29 7.39 14.37
CA TYR A 183 -1.84 7.36 14.40
C TYR A 183 -1.39 6.15 15.20
N ILE A 184 -0.46 5.38 14.66
CA ILE A 184 0.08 4.17 15.28
C ILE A 184 1.54 4.45 15.61
N GLY A 185 1.80 4.69 16.89
CA GLY A 185 3.12 4.97 17.42
C GLY A 185 4.07 3.77 17.37
N GLY A 186 5.36 4.01 17.67
CA GLY A 186 6.36 2.95 17.74
C GLY A 186 6.10 1.94 18.86
N ASP A 187 5.48 2.37 19.94
CA ASP A 187 5.04 1.56 21.08
C ASP A 187 3.82 0.68 20.77
N GLU A 188 2.97 1.11 19.83
CA GLU A 188 1.81 0.34 19.35
C GLU A 188 2.14 -0.59 18.17
N ALA A 189 3.36 -0.49 17.64
CA ALA A 189 3.77 -1.21 16.47
C ALA A 189 3.74 -2.74 16.72
N PRO A 190 3.31 -3.55 15.74
CA PRO A 190 3.11 -4.99 15.93
C PRO A 190 4.44 -5.71 16.21
N SER A 191 4.37 -6.76 17.02
CA SER A 191 5.42 -7.77 17.10
C SER A 191 5.45 -8.62 15.82
N VAL A 192 6.52 -9.40 15.61
CA VAL A 192 6.70 -10.20 14.39
C VAL A 192 5.60 -11.25 14.22
N ASP A 193 5.10 -11.79 15.33
CA ASP A 193 4.03 -12.80 15.32
C ASP A 193 2.66 -12.19 15.03
N GLU A 194 2.48 -10.90 15.34
CA GLU A 194 1.26 -10.15 15.03
C GLU A 194 1.21 -9.67 13.57
N ILE A 195 2.32 -9.74 12.84
CA ILE A 195 2.37 -9.41 11.41
C ILE A 195 2.02 -10.66 10.60
N ALA A 196 0.91 -10.61 9.86
CA ALA A 196 0.46 -11.74 9.05
C ALA A 196 1.46 -12.15 7.96
N GLU A 197 1.52 -13.45 7.64
CA GLU A 197 2.24 -13.95 6.46
C GLU A 197 1.40 -13.66 5.19
N ILE A 198 2.04 -13.21 4.10
CA ILE A 198 1.29 -12.93 2.86
C ILE A 198 0.60 -14.20 2.33
N LYS A 199 -0.63 -14.07 1.83
CA LYS A 199 -1.42 -15.19 1.27
C LYS A 199 -1.43 -15.24 -0.26
N GLY A 200 -1.00 -14.17 -0.91
CA GLY A 200 -0.86 -14.06 -2.36
C GLY A 200 0.44 -13.35 -2.72
N ALA A 201 0.89 -13.51 -3.96
CA ALA A 201 2.19 -12.97 -4.35
C ALA A 201 2.26 -11.44 -4.26
N SER A 202 3.44 -10.96 -3.87
CA SER A 202 3.79 -9.56 -3.88
C SER A 202 4.35 -9.13 -5.23
N VAL A 203 4.26 -7.83 -5.53
CA VAL A 203 4.91 -7.24 -6.71
C VAL A 203 6.40 -7.61 -6.71
N ASN A 204 6.84 -8.20 -7.83
CA ASN A 204 8.23 -8.59 -8.07
C ASN A 204 8.83 -9.55 -7.03
N GLY A 205 7.98 -10.27 -6.28
CA GLY A 205 8.42 -11.18 -5.24
C GLY A 205 9.08 -10.48 -4.06
N LEU A 206 8.69 -9.24 -3.78
CA LEU A 206 9.19 -8.48 -2.63
C LEU A 206 8.81 -9.15 -1.32
N ILE A 207 9.78 -9.36 -0.45
CA ILE A 207 9.58 -9.89 0.90
C ILE A 207 10.34 -9.02 1.88
N GLU A 208 9.69 -8.71 2.99
CA GLU A 208 10.30 -7.95 4.07
C GLU A 208 11.00 -8.90 5.04
N ILE A 209 12.27 -8.62 5.35
CA ILE A 209 13.05 -9.41 6.30
C ILE A 209 13.12 -8.76 7.69
N MET A 210 12.85 -7.46 7.79
CA MET A 210 12.76 -6.76 9.08
C MET A 210 12.01 -5.42 8.93
N ARG A 211 11.52 -4.90 10.04
CA ARG A 211 10.95 -3.55 10.18
C ARG A 211 11.69 -2.74 11.24
N GLY A 212 11.73 -1.43 11.06
CA GLY A 212 12.41 -0.48 11.94
C GLY A 212 13.90 -0.36 11.66
N CYS A 213 14.50 0.72 12.17
CA CYS A 213 15.91 1.02 11.95
C CYS A 213 16.55 1.66 13.20
N ALA A 214 17.62 1.06 13.73
CA ALA A 214 18.32 1.54 14.92
C ALA A 214 19.36 2.64 14.65
N ARG A 215 19.41 3.23 13.45
CA ARG A 215 20.41 4.26 13.10
C ARG A 215 20.18 5.63 13.76
N SER A 216 18.98 5.89 14.29
CA SER A 216 18.62 7.16 14.96
C SER A 216 18.88 8.43 14.11
N CYS A 217 18.72 8.35 12.80
CA CYS A 217 18.77 9.51 11.91
C CYS A 217 17.66 10.52 12.25
N ARG A 218 18.02 11.76 12.59
CA ARG A 218 17.09 12.83 13.04
C ARG A 218 15.94 13.16 12.09
N PHE A 219 16.09 12.85 10.81
CA PHE A 219 15.11 13.17 9.76
C PHE A 219 14.21 11.99 9.38
N CYS A 220 14.48 10.78 9.90
CA CYS A 220 13.86 9.56 9.41
C CYS A 220 12.86 9.01 10.42
N SER A 221 11.56 9.09 10.10
CA SER A 221 10.47 8.60 10.96
C SER A 221 10.53 7.09 11.20
N VAL A 222 11.17 6.32 10.31
CA VAL A 222 11.41 4.88 10.48
C VAL A 222 12.22 4.58 11.75
N THR A 223 13.09 5.51 12.17
CA THR A 223 13.92 5.32 13.38
C THR A 223 13.12 5.43 14.68
N LEU A 224 11.87 5.87 14.60
CA LEU A 224 10.92 5.88 15.72
C LEU A 224 10.28 4.51 15.96
N ARG A 225 10.46 3.56 15.03
CA ARG A 225 9.87 2.21 15.09
C ARG A 225 10.86 1.22 15.69
N PRO A 226 10.41 0.28 16.51
CA PRO A 226 11.28 -0.75 17.06
C PRO A 226 11.83 -1.64 15.94
N THR A 227 13.11 -2.00 16.06
CA THR A 227 13.75 -2.92 15.12
C THR A 227 13.32 -4.35 15.42
N ARG A 228 12.77 -5.04 14.41
CA ARG A 228 12.25 -6.41 14.53
C ARG A 228 12.67 -7.23 13.31
N TYR A 229 13.35 -8.34 13.56
CA TYR A 229 13.83 -9.25 12.52
C TYR A 229 12.82 -10.38 12.33
N TYR A 230 12.44 -10.65 11.08
CA TYR A 230 11.61 -11.80 10.79
C TYR A 230 12.46 -13.07 10.92
N PRO A 231 11.95 -14.15 11.52
CA PRO A 231 12.66 -15.43 11.53
C PRO A 231 12.75 -16.00 10.12
N LEU A 232 13.80 -16.79 9.86
CA LEU A 232 14.06 -17.37 8.53
C LEU A 232 12.88 -18.22 8.04
N GLU A 233 12.22 -18.92 8.95
CA GLU A 233 11.03 -19.74 8.66
C GLU A 233 9.88 -18.88 8.11
N LYS A 234 9.66 -17.68 8.66
CA LYS A 234 8.63 -16.75 8.18
C LYS A 234 8.99 -16.21 6.79
N ILE A 235 10.26 -15.85 6.58
CA ILE A 235 10.78 -15.38 5.28
C ILE A 235 10.61 -16.48 4.22
N GLU A 236 10.96 -17.73 4.55
CA GLU A 236 10.83 -18.88 3.65
C GLU A 236 9.38 -19.14 3.24
N LYS A 237 8.43 -19.09 4.18
CA LYS A 237 7.02 -19.28 3.86
C LYS A 237 6.52 -18.26 2.84
N GLU A 238 6.91 -16.98 2.98
CA GLU A 238 6.51 -15.94 2.03
C GLU A 238 7.21 -16.08 0.67
N LEU A 239 8.48 -16.54 0.66
CA LEU A 239 9.20 -16.91 -0.56
C LEU A 239 8.42 -18.00 -1.31
N LEU A 240 7.98 -19.04 -0.60
CA LEU A 240 7.20 -20.12 -1.18
C LEU A 240 5.84 -19.66 -1.70
N VAL A 241 5.18 -18.67 -1.05
CA VAL A 241 3.94 -18.06 -1.58
C VAL A 241 4.19 -17.39 -2.92
N ASN A 242 5.27 -16.62 -3.05
CA ASN A 242 5.65 -16.00 -4.32
C ASN A 242 5.95 -17.06 -5.40
N VAL A 243 6.74 -18.09 -5.07
CA VAL A 243 7.10 -19.17 -6.01
C VAL A 243 5.87 -19.94 -6.49
N ARG A 244 4.95 -20.31 -5.58
CA ARG A 244 3.71 -21.02 -5.93
C ARG A 244 2.80 -20.22 -6.86
N ASN A 245 2.90 -18.90 -6.83
CA ASN A 245 2.19 -17.98 -7.74
C ASN A 245 3.00 -17.62 -9.00
N GLY A 246 4.05 -18.39 -9.31
CA GLY A 246 4.80 -18.29 -10.56
C GLY A 246 5.85 -17.16 -10.59
N VAL A 247 6.14 -16.54 -9.44
CA VAL A 247 7.20 -15.52 -9.34
C VAL A 247 8.56 -16.21 -9.35
N LYS A 248 9.45 -15.80 -10.28
CA LYS A 248 10.78 -16.40 -10.47
C LYS A 248 11.94 -15.59 -9.87
N HIS A 249 11.71 -14.31 -9.59
CA HIS A 249 12.69 -13.39 -9.04
C HIS A 249 12.16 -12.83 -7.72
N GLY A 250 13.05 -12.55 -6.76
CA GLY A 250 12.67 -12.01 -5.46
C GLY A 250 13.40 -10.72 -5.16
N ILE A 251 12.79 -9.89 -4.33
CA ILE A 251 13.40 -8.67 -3.80
C ILE A 251 13.37 -8.78 -2.28
N ILE A 252 14.55 -8.67 -1.67
CA ILE A 252 14.68 -8.59 -0.23
C ILE A 252 14.53 -7.12 0.16
N HIS A 253 13.55 -6.84 1.01
CA HIS A 253 13.21 -5.50 1.46
C HIS A 253 13.32 -5.39 2.97
N SER A 254 13.74 -4.22 3.42
CA SER A 254 13.81 -3.84 4.83
C SER A 254 14.08 -2.34 4.88
N ASP A 255 13.71 -1.71 5.99
CA ASP A 255 14.14 -0.37 6.35
C ASP A 255 15.68 -0.22 6.37
N ASP A 256 16.40 -1.29 6.70
CA ASP A 256 17.85 -1.43 6.53
C ASP A 256 18.24 -2.91 6.31
N VAL A 257 18.42 -3.32 5.05
CA VAL A 257 18.73 -4.72 4.70
C VAL A 257 20.06 -5.19 5.31
N LEU A 258 21.05 -4.30 5.43
CA LEU A 258 22.38 -4.66 5.95
C LEU A 258 22.38 -4.86 7.47
N PHE A 259 21.30 -4.48 8.15
CA PHE A 259 21.14 -4.62 9.59
C PHE A 259 20.51 -5.95 10.01
N TYR A 260 20.01 -6.76 9.07
CA TYR A 260 19.31 -7.99 9.41
C TYR A 260 20.21 -8.96 10.20
N GLY A 261 19.79 -9.30 11.42
CA GLY A 261 20.55 -10.19 12.32
C GLY A 261 21.81 -9.57 12.92
N ALA A 262 22.06 -8.27 12.74
CA ALA A 262 23.21 -7.60 13.34
C ALA A 262 23.09 -7.54 14.88
N ILE A 263 24.18 -7.83 15.58
CA ILE A 263 24.26 -7.83 17.04
C ILE A 263 25.04 -6.59 17.50
N GLY A 264 24.63 -5.98 18.63
CA GLY A 264 25.37 -4.89 19.27
C GLY A 264 25.15 -3.50 18.67
N ILE A 265 24.13 -3.34 17.82
CA ILE A 265 23.72 -2.03 17.31
C ILE A 265 22.58 -1.50 18.17
N HIS A 266 22.90 -0.59 19.07
CA HIS A 266 21.93 0.06 19.97
C HIS A 266 21.56 1.43 19.43
N PRO A 267 20.28 1.86 19.53
CA PRO A 267 19.90 3.24 19.27
C PRO A 267 20.76 4.17 20.14
N ARG A 268 21.30 5.23 19.54
CA ARG A 268 21.99 6.29 20.30
C ARG A 268 21.00 7.07 21.16
#